data_AF-A0A7X6TUA9-F1
#
_entry.id   AF-A0A7X6TUA9-F1
#
_cell.length_a   1.000
_cell.length_b   1.000
_cell.length_c   1.000
_cell.angle_alpha   90.00
_cell.angle_beta   90.00
_cell.angle_gamma   90.00
#
_symmetry.space_group_name_H-M   'P 1'
#
loop_
_entity.id
_entity.type
_entity.pdbx_description
1 polymer ?
#
loop_
_entity_poly.entity_id
_entity_poly.type
_entity_poly.pdbx_seq_one_letter_code
_entity_poly.pdbx_strand_id
1 'polypeptide(L)' 'MADVVTQGQFKRFLTKNNYFVPKGKKQNRYVGMLTGKAHVITFHYHKDIDIIPSGTLAAMAKQLGLSRTELVDLIKDR' A
#
# COMPACT_ATOMS: atom_id res chain seq x y z
N MET A 1 4.51 -16.79 -11.78
CA MET A 1 3.24 -16.03 -11.67
C MET A 1 3.61 -14.59 -11.30
N ALA A 2 3.19 -13.59 -12.07
CA ALA A 2 3.55 -12.20 -11.77
C ALA A 2 2.90 -11.77 -10.45
N ASP A 3 3.67 -11.08 -9.59
CA ASP A 3 3.25 -10.50 -8.30
C ASP A 3 2.30 -9.31 -8.50
N VAL A 4 1.21 -9.54 -9.23
CA VAL A 4 0.19 -8.54 -9.53
C VAL A 4 -0.62 -8.31 -8.27
N VAL A 5 -0.73 -7.05 -7.86
CA VAL A 5 -1.62 -6.57 -6.79
C VAL A 5 -2.67 -5.69 -7.44
N THR A 6 -3.95 -5.98 -7.22
CA THR A 6 -5.03 -5.12 -7.71
C THR A 6 -5.31 -3.98 -6.75
N GLN A 7 -5.95 -2.92 -7.25
CA GLN A 7 -6.41 -1.81 -6.40
C GLN A 7 -7.35 -2.30 -5.30
N GLY A 8 -8.21 -3.29 -5.60
CA GLY A 8 -9.13 -3.86 -4.62
C GLY A 8 -8.42 -4.55 -3.47
N GLN A 9 -7.42 -5.39 -3.77
CA GLN A 9 -6.58 -6.03 -2.75
C GLN A 9 -5.86 -5.00 -1.90
N PHE A 10 -5.29 -4.00 -2.56
CA PHE A 10 -4.55 -2.95 -1.89
C PHE A 10 -5.45 -2.06 -1.00
N LYS A 11 -6.67 -1.69 -1.44
CA LYS A 11 -7.65 -0.97 -0.61
C LYS A 11 -8.02 -1.77 0.64
N ARG A 12 -8.26 -3.08 0.49
CA ARG A 12 -8.53 -3.97 1.64
C ARG A 12 -7.36 -3.98 2.62
N PHE A 13 -6.12 -4.07 2.14
CA PHE A 13 -4.93 -3.97 2.97
C PHE A 13 -4.88 -2.65 3.75
N LEU A 14 -5.14 -1.50 3.09
CA LEU A 14 -5.18 -0.21 3.76
C LEU A 14 -6.23 -0.17 4.87
N THR A 15 -7.46 -0.61 4.58
CA THR A 15 -8.55 -0.65 5.57
C THR A 15 -8.22 -1.58 6.74
N LYS A 16 -7.70 -2.79 6.47
CA LYS A 16 -7.32 -3.79 7.49
C LYS A 16 -6.26 -3.24 8.46
N ASN A 17 -5.33 -2.42 7.96
CA ASN A 17 -4.23 -1.85 8.73
C ASN A 17 -4.49 -0.40 9.19
N ASN A 18 -5.76 0.03 9.21
CA ASN A 18 -6.17 1.37 9.64
C ASN A 18 -5.40 2.50 8.95
N TYR A 19 -5.09 2.36 7.67
CA TYR A 19 -4.51 3.43 6.86
C TYR A 19 -5.59 4.40 6.39
N PHE A 20 -5.41 5.68 6.68
CA PHE A 20 -6.31 6.75 6.27
C PHE A 20 -5.53 7.98 5.80
N VAL A 21 -6.17 8.84 5.02
CA VAL A 21 -5.61 10.14 4.63
C VAL A 21 -5.89 11.15 5.75
N PRO A 22 -4.86 11.76 6.38
CA PRO A 22 -5.09 12.77 7.41
C PRO A 22 -5.77 14.03 6.84
N LYS A 23 -6.62 14.66 7.65
CA LYS A 23 -7.31 15.91 7.28
C LYS A 23 -6.29 16.99 6.89
N GLY A 24 -6.48 17.63 5.74
CA GLY A 24 -5.58 18.69 5.22
C GLY A 24 -4.29 18.19 4.55
N LYS A 25 -4.17 16.88 4.28
CA LYS A 25 -3.06 16.32 3.48
C LYS A 25 -3.54 15.96 2.06
N LYS A 26 -2.58 15.78 1.16
CA LYS A 26 -2.85 15.28 -0.20
C LYS A 26 -3.49 13.90 -0.14
N GLN A 27 -4.44 13.62 -1.05
CA GLN A 27 -5.20 12.37 -1.14
C GLN A 27 -4.33 11.10 -1.34
N ASN A 28 -3.05 11.29 -1.65
CA ASN A 28 -2.07 10.23 -1.88
C ASN A 28 -1.23 9.86 -0.64
N ARG A 29 -1.39 10.57 0.49
CA ARG A 29 -0.62 10.33 1.73
C ARG A 29 -1.50 9.63 2.76
N TYR A 30 -1.18 8.37 3.02
CA TYR A 30 -1.90 7.54 3.98
C TYR A 30 -1.03 7.34 5.22
N VAL A 31 -1.66 7.36 6.38
CA VAL A 31 -1.05 7.10 7.68
C VAL A 31 -1.83 5.96 8.32
N GLY A 32 -1.13 4.95 8.82
CA GLY A 32 -1.73 3.79 9.44
C GLY A 32 -0.75 3.06 10.33
N MET A 33 -1.14 1.87 10.79
CA MET A 33 -0.29 1.01 11.60
C MET A 33 -0.04 -0.30 10.88
N LEU A 34 1.22 -0.67 10.74
CA LEU A 34 1.62 -1.99 10.27
C LEU A 34 2.44 -2.64 11.38
N THR A 35 2.10 -3.88 11.75
CA THR A 35 2.81 -4.66 12.78
C THR A 35 3.03 -3.89 14.10
N GLY A 36 2.06 -3.06 14.50
CA GLY A 36 2.12 -2.26 15.73
C GLY A 36 2.98 -0.99 15.65
N LYS A 37 3.56 -0.68 14.48
CA LYS A 37 4.31 0.55 14.22
C LYS A 37 3.53 1.49 13.33
N ALA A 38 3.57 2.77 13.64
CA ALA A 38 2.96 3.79 12.80
C ALA A 38 3.81 4.02 11.53
N HIS A 39 3.17 3.98 10.37
CA HIS A 39 3.81 4.20 9.09
C HIS A 39 3.06 5.23 8.25
N VAL A 40 3.82 5.95 7.44
CA VAL A 40 3.30 6.89 6.45
C VAL A 40 3.70 6.38 5.08
N ILE A 41 2.71 6.10 4.24
CA ILE A 41 2.92 5.71 2.85
C ILE A 41 2.37 6.79 1.92
N THR A 42 3.10 7.07 0.85
CA THR A 42 2.64 8.00 -0.19
C THR A 42 2.74 7.32 -1.54
N PHE A 43 1.61 7.23 -2.25
CA PHE A 43 1.56 6.60 -3.56
C PHE A 43 0.48 7.23 -4.44
N HIS A 44 0.71 7.28 -5.74
CA HIS A 44 -0.29 7.78 -6.69
C HIS A 44 -1.21 6.66 -7.15
N TYR A 45 -2.52 6.87 -7.00
CA TYR A 45 -3.53 6.04 -7.65
C TYR A 45 -3.68 6.47 -9.11
N HIS A 46 -3.68 5.49 -10.01
CA HIS A 46 -4.11 5.68 -11.39
C HIS A 46 -5.53 5.13 -11.53
N LYS A 47 -6.52 6.02 -11.68
CA LYS A 47 -7.94 5.63 -11.79
C LYS A 47 -8.23 4.65 -12.93
N ASP A 48 -7.42 4.66 -13.99
CA ASP A 48 -7.59 3.85 -15.19
C ASP A 48 -6.83 2.52 -15.14
N ILE A 49 -6.06 2.25 -14.08
CA ILE A 49 -5.22 1.06 -13.94
C ILE A 49 -5.69 0.25 -12.74
N ASP A 50 -6.33 -0.91 -12.97
CA ASP A 50 -6.78 -1.79 -11.89
C ASP A 50 -5.61 -2.47 -11.14
N ILE A 51 -4.43 -2.49 -11.73
CA ILE A 51 -3.22 -3.10 -11.18
C ILE A 51 -2.31 -2.03 -10.57
N ILE A 52 -1.82 -2.26 -9.35
CA ILE A 52 -0.78 -1.42 -8.76
C ILE A 52 0.55 -1.69 -9.47
N PRO A 53 1.21 -0.67 -10.06
CA PRO A 53 2.49 -0.87 -10.73
C PRO A 53 3.57 -1.40 -9.77
N SER A 54 4.44 -2.26 -10.29
CA SER A 54 5.54 -2.85 -9.50
C SER A 54 6.48 -1.79 -8.89
N GLY A 55 6.71 -0.67 -9.58
CA GLY A 55 7.48 0.46 -9.07
C GLY A 55 6.81 1.14 -7.87
N THR A 56 5.48 1.24 -7.86
CA THR A 56 4.72 1.76 -6.73
C THR A 56 4.82 0.82 -5.52
N LEU A 57 4.69 -0.50 -5.74
CA LEU A 57 4.88 -1.49 -4.67
C LEU A 57 6.29 -1.45 -4.09
N ALA A 58 7.32 -1.32 -4.94
CA ALA A 58 8.71 -1.21 -4.49
C ALA A 58 8.96 0.06 -3.66
N ALA A 59 8.44 1.21 -4.10
CA ALA A 59 8.55 2.46 -3.36
C ALA A 59 7.86 2.38 -1.98
N MET A 60 6.69 1.76 -1.94
CA MET A 60 5.96 1.53 -0.69
C MET A 60 6.68 0.57 0.25
N ALA A 61 7.17 -0.56 -0.24
CA ALA A 61 7.91 -1.53 0.55
C ALA A 61 9.10 -0.85 1.24
N LYS A 62 9.82 0.00 0.50
CA LYS A 62 10.91 0.82 1.06
C LYS A 62 10.44 1.78 2.16
N GLN A 63 9.28 2.44 2.02
CA GLN A 63 8.71 3.31 3.05
C GLN A 63 8.28 2.54 4.31
N LEU A 64 7.87 1.29 4.14
CA LEU A 64 7.47 0.39 5.22
C LEU A 64 8.65 -0.35 5.85
N GLY A 65 9.85 -0.27 5.26
CA GLY A 65 11.01 -1.05 5.69
C GLY A 65 10.87 -2.54 5.41
N LEU A 66 10.08 -2.92 4.40
CA LEU A 66 9.83 -4.29 3.98
C LEU A 66 10.45 -4.56 2.60
N SER A 67 10.66 -5.83 2.29
CA SER A 67 10.89 -6.27 0.92
C SER A 67 9.61 -6.19 0.08
N ARG A 68 9.77 -6.15 -1.25
CA ARG A 68 8.62 -6.14 -2.18
C ARG A 68 7.76 -7.39 -1.99
N THR A 69 8.38 -8.54 -1.81
CA THR A 69 7.68 -9.83 -1.66
C THR A 69 6.86 -9.85 -0.38
N GLU A 70 7.44 -9.46 0.76
CA GLU A 70 6.71 -9.37 2.04
C GLU A 70 5.50 -8.44 1.94
N LEU A 71 5.65 -7.27 1.29
CA LEU A 71 4.53 -6.37 1.09
C LEU A 71 3.43 -7.02 0.23
N VAL A 72 3.79 -7.70 -0.84
CA VAL A 72 2.81 -8.39 -1.72
C VAL A 72 2.08 -9.50 -0.96
N ASP A 73 2.80 -10.28 -0.15
CA ASP A 73 2.21 -11.35 0.66
C ASP A 73 1.23 -10.77 1.69
N LEU A 74 1.62 -9.69 2.39
CA LEU A 74 0.74 -8.97 3.31
C LEU A 74 -0.52 -8.41 2.64
N ILE A 75 -0.40 -7.89 1.41
CA ILE A 75 -1.55 -7.35 0.67
C ILE A 75 -2.47 -8.47 0.19
N LYS A 76 -1.91 -9.63 -0.18
CA LYS A 76 -2.66 -10.80 -0.63
C LYS A 76 -3.19 -11.65 0.53
N ASP A 77 -2.81 -11.34 1.76
CA ASP A 77 -3.14 -12.11 2.97
C ASP A 77 -2.67 -13.57 2.87
N ARG A 78 -1.45 -13.76 2.32
CA ARG A 78 -0.79 -15.07 2.17
C ARG A 78 0.17 -15.37 3.33
#